data_AF-A0A1H0XWL0-F1
#
_entry.id   AF-A0A1H0XWL0-F1
#
_cell.length_a   1.000
_cell.length_b   1.000
_cell.length_c   1.000
_cell.angle_alpha   90.00
_cell.angle_beta   90.00
_cell.angle_gamma   90.00
#
_symmetry.space_group_name_H-M   'P 1'
#
loop_
_entity.id
_entity.type
_entity.pdbx_description
1 polymer ?
#
loop_
_entity_poly.entity_id
_entity_poly.type
_entity_poly.pdbx_seq_one_letter_code
_entity_poly.pdbx_strand_id
1 'polypeptide(L)'
;MSVQPPQPPSVRPWRKVPVITWIGVGLTALLAFIGLASSGFWSAVMLAALVVLITAVYGVLFRRTTWLRLPRKRPAAAIGAGVAFVVLIGSTSAFGATHPTPSTPVVAAASHAPASAAPGRPHALVAERTATPAPTTTPTPTPTPTPTPTPTPVVVTKTVTETITVPFSAQSVQDATLAKGSSTVTTPGVAGVRTKTWRVTTTDGVETGRTLVSDAVTMPPVAQVTSVGTYVAPPPAPAQPSCTNGTYVNSAGNTVCRPEVSSSAPSGATAKCGDGTYSFSQSRSGTCSRHGGVAAWL
;
A
#
# COMPACT_ATOMS: atom_id res chain seq x y z
N MET A 1 16.16 -48.73 -53.55
CA MET A 1 15.75 -47.71 -52.57
C MET A 1 14.91 -48.42 -51.52
N SER A 2 15.54 -48.84 -50.42
CA SER A 2 14.83 -49.54 -49.33
C SER A 2 14.50 -48.51 -48.26
N VAL A 3 13.21 -48.21 -48.10
CA VAL A 3 12.70 -47.25 -47.12
C VAL A 3 12.54 -47.97 -45.78
N GLN A 4 13.32 -47.54 -44.78
CA GLN A 4 13.25 -48.04 -43.41
C GLN A 4 11.96 -47.50 -42.72
N PRO A 5 11.13 -48.35 -42.06
CA PRO A 5 9.95 -47.88 -41.37
C PRO A 5 10.28 -47.14 -40.05
N PRO A 6 9.42 -46.20 -39.63
CA PRO A 6 9.65 -45.35 -38.45
C PRO A 6 9.55 -46.13 -37.14
N GLN A 7 10.48 -45.85 -36.22
CA GLN A 7 10.55 -46.49 -34.89
C GLN A 7 9.59 -45.81 -33.89
N PRO A 8 8.95 -46.58 -32.98
CA PRO A 8 8.03 -46.02 -31.99
C PRO A 8 8.74 -45.24 -30.86
N PRO A 9 8.08 -44.25 -30.24
CA PRO A 9 8.69 -43.41 -29.20
C PRO A 9 8.96 -44.19 -27.91
N SER A 10 10.16 -44.00 -27.36
CA SER A 10 10.63 -44.64 -26.12
C SER A 10 9.92 -44.08 -24.89
N VAL A 11 9.10 -44.89 -24.21
CA VAL A 11 8.48 -44.50 -22.94
C VAL A 11 9.49 -44.66 -21.81
N ARG A 12 9.91 -43.56 -21.18
CA ARG A 12 10.85 -43.63 -20.04
C ARG A 12 10.12 -44.09 -18.77
N PRO A 13 10.67 -45.06 -18.01
CA PRO A 13 10.02 -45.52 -16.78
C PRO A 13 10.06 -44.44 -15.70
N TRP A 14 8.94 -44.25 -15.01
CA TRP A 14 8.79 -43.30 -13.92
C TRP A 14 9.74 -43.64 -12.77
N ARG A 15 10.65 -42.71 -12.47
CA ARG A 15 11.65 -42.89 -11.42
C ARG A 15 10.98 -42.74 -10.06
N LYS A 16 10.98 -43.82 -9.26
CA LYS A 16 10.42 -43.80 -7.90
C LYS A 16 11.20 -42.78 -7.05
N VAL A 17 10.46 -41.81 -6.48
CA VAL A 17 11.01 -40.82 -5.53
C VAL A 17 11.29 -41.51 -4.19
N PRO A 18 12.46 -41.30 -3.57
CA PRO A 18 12.82 -41.97 -2.32
C PRO A 18 11.90 -41.51 -1.17
N VAL A 19 11.58 -42.44 -0.27
CA VAL A 19 10.63 -42.25 0.85
C VAL A 19 11.00 -41.05 1.73
N ILE A 20 12.29 -40.76 1.88
CA ILE A 20 12.79 -39.63 2.66
C ILE A 20 12.34 -38.27 2.13
N THR A 21 12.09 -38.17 0.81
CA THR A 21 11.53 -36.98 0.17
C THR A 21 10.08 -36.75 0.58
N TRP A 22 9.29 -37.82 0.67
CA TRP A 22 7.89 -37.74 1.09
C TRP A 22 7.74 -37.36 2.57
N ILE A 23 8.67 -37.83 3.41
CA ILE A 23 8.73 -37.44 4.83
C ILE A 23 9.03 -35.93 4.96
N GLY A 24 9.98 -35.40 4.18
CA GLY A 24 10.31 -33.97 4.20
C GLY A 24 9.14 -33.09 3.77
N VAL A 25 8.46 -33.44 2.67
CA VAL A 25 7.27 -32.72 2.17
C VAL A 25 6.12 -32.77 3.19
N GLY A 26 5.89 -33.95 3.79
CA GLY A 26 4.86 -34.14 4.82
C GLY A 26 5.11 -33.29 6.07
N LEU A 27 6.35 -33.23 6.55
CA LEU A 27 6.70 -32.42 7.73
C LEU A 27 6.53 -30.91 7.45
N THR A 28 6.92 -30.43 6.26
CA THR A 28 6.71 -29.03 5.89
C THR A 28 5.24 -28.67 5.73
N ALA A 29 4.43 -29.56 5.17
CA ALA A 29 2.98 -29.34 5.05
C ALA A 29 2.29 -29.34 6.42
N LEU A 30 2.71 -30.24 7.32
CA LEU A 30 2.19 -30.31 8.69
C LEU A 30 2.50 -29.04 9.49
N LEU A 31 3.74 -28.54 9.42
CA LEU A 31 4.12 -27.31 10.12
C LEU A 31 3.42 -26.07 9.54
N ALA A 32 3.20 -26.01 8.23
CA ALA A 32 2.41 -24.95 7.61
C ALA A 32 0.94 -25.00 8.07
N PHE A 33 0.36 -26.20 8.18
CA PHE A 33 -1.01 -26.39 8.65
C PHE A 33 -1.18 -26.02 10.13
N ILE A 34 -0.20 -26.35 10.98
CA ILE A 34 -0.18 -25.95 12.39
C ILE A 34 -0.08 -24.42 12.51
N GLY A 35 0.76 -23.76 11.70
CA GLY A 35 0.88 -22.30 11.69
C GLY A 35 -0.40 -21.56 11.25
N LEU A 36 -1.17 -22.16 10.33
CA LEU A 36 -2.49 -21.66 9.91
C LEU A 36 -3.55 -21.77 11.02
N ALA A 37 -3.42 -22.73 11.93
CA ALA A 37 -4.40 -22.96 12.98
C ALA A 37 -4.19 -22.11 14.25
N SER A 38 -2.98 -21.60 14.51
CA SER A 38 -2.66 -21.04 15.84
C SER A 38 -2.35 -19.54 15.89
N SER A 39 -1.86 -18.89 14.82
CA SER A 39 -1.43 -17.48 14.93
C SER A 39 -1.13 -16.81 13.60
N GLY A 40 -2.13 -16.60 12.74
CA GLY A 40 -2.06 -15.68 11.59
C GLY A 40 -1.13 -16.10 10.44
N PHE A 41 -1.56 -15.76 9.23
CA PHE A 41 -0.84 -16.04 7.97
C PHE A 41 0.65 -15.64 7.99
N TRP A 42 0.99 -14.57 8.70
CA TRP A 42 2.36 -14.05 8.79
C TRP A 42 3.32 -14.96 9.58
N SER A 43 2.84 -15.69 10.59
CA SER A 43 3.67 -16.67 11.33
C SER A 43 4.01 -17.86 10.45
N ALA A 44 3.05 -18.33 9.64
CA ALA A 44 3.26 -19.42 8.70
C ALA A 44 4.30 -19.04 7.61
N VAL A 45 4.25 -17.81 7.09
CA VAL A 45 5.24 -17.31 6.13
C VAL A 45 6.64 -17.21 6.74
N MET A 46 6.75 -16.73 7.99
CA MET A 46 8.05 -16.64 8.68
C MET A 46 8.66 -18.01 8.99
N LEU A 47 7.86 -18.97 9.44
CA LEU A 47 8.34 -20.34 9.69
C LEU A 47 8.76 -21.04 8.39
N ALA A 48 7.99 -20.86 7.30
CA ALA A 48 8.36 -21.40 6.00
C ALA A 48 9.69 -20.80 5.48
N ALA A 49 9.87 -19.49 5.60
CA ALA A 49 11.11 -18.82 5.21
C ALA A 49 12.32 -19.29 6.03
N LEU A 50 12.16 -19.45 7.35
CA LEU A 50 13.22 -19.94 8.24
C LEU A 50 13.64 -21.37 7.88
N VAL A 51 12.70 -22.26 7.60
CA VAL A 51 12.98 -23.64 7.21
C VAL A 51 13.75 -23.70 5.89
N VAL A 52 13.38 -22.88 4.90
CA VAL A 52 14.10 -22.78 3.62
C VAL A 52 15.52 -22.25 3.84
N LEU A 53 15.71 -21.24 4.70
CA LEU A 53 17.02 -20.68 5.01
C LEU A 53 17.92 -21.70 5.73
N ILE A 54 17.41 -22.39 6.75
CA ILE A 54 18.16 -23.43 7.47
C ILE A 54 18.55 -24.56 6.51
N THR A 55 17.66 -24.97 5.61
CA THR A 55 17.93 -26.02 4.61
C THR A 55 19.01 -25.58 3.61
N ALA A 56 19.00 -24.32 3.19
CA ALA A 56 20.02 -23.75 2.31
C ALA A 56 21.39 -23.66 3.00
N VAL A 57 21.43 -23.15 4.23
CA VAL A 57 22.66 -23.04 5.06
C VAL A 57 23.25 -24.42 5.34
N TYR A 58 22.41 -25.41 5.67
CA TYR A 58 22.84 -26.79 5.86
C TYR A 58 23.44 -27.40 4.58
N GLY A 59 22.83 -27.15 3.41
CA GLY A 59 23.36 -27.60 2.12
C GLY A 59 24.72 -26.97 1.77
N VAL A 60 24.93 -25.70 2.14
CA VAL A 60 26.20 -24.98 1.93
C VAL A 60 27.30 -25.46 2.88
N LEU A 61 27.00 -25.61 4.18
CA LEU A 61 27.97 -26.04 5.19
C LEU A 61 28.42 -27.49 5.01
N PHE A 62 27.49 -28.41 4.75
CA PHE A 62 27.79 -29.85 4.68
C PHE A 62 28.16 -30.35 3.27
N ARG A 63 28.21 -29.47 2.25
CA ARG A 63 28.51 -29.79 0.84
C ARG A 63 27.73 -30.99 0.28
N ARG A 64 26.54 -31.30 0.82
CA ARG A 64 25.65 -32.35 0.32
C ARG A 64 24.58 -31.73 -0.57
N THR A 65 24.29 -32.36 -1.71
CA THR A 65 23.21 -31.95 -2.62
C THR A 65 21.86 -32.14 -1.91
N THR A 66 21.30 -31.05 -1.40
CA THR A 66 19.93 -31.03 -0.86
C THR A 66 18.91 -31.18 -1.98
N TRP A 67 17.70 -31.64 -1.63
CA TRP A 67 16.63 -32.03 -2.57
C TRP A 67 16.19 -30.93 -3.54
N LEU A 68 16.53 -29.66 -3.28
CA LEU A 68 16.19 -28.51 -4.13
C LEU A 68 17.00 -28.42 -5.45
N ARG A 69 17.93 -29.34 -5.74
CA ARG A 69 18.73 -29.35 -7.00
C ARG A 69 19.24 -27.95 -7.40
N LEU A 70 19.69 -27.17 -6.43
CA LEU A 70 20.24 -25.84 -6.70
C LEU A 70 21.53 -25.97 -7.52
N PRO A 71 21.67 -25.22 -8.64
CA PRO A 71 22.79 -25.35 -9.54
C PRO A 71 24.11 -24.98 -8.85
N ARG A 72 25.07 -25.90 -8.93
CA ARG A 72 26.43 -25.85 -8.36
C ARG A 72 27.33 -24.83 -9.09
N LYS A 73 26.87 -23.59 -9.30
CA LYS A 73 27.75 -22.49 -9.72
C LYS A 73 27.74 -21.42 -8.63
N ARG A 74 28.93 -21.14 -8.10
CA ARG A 74 29.20 -20.36 -6.89
C ARG A 74 28.51 -18.98 -6.77
N PRO A 75 28.12 -18.25 -7.83
CA PRO A 75 27.37 -17.00 -7.64
C PRO A 75 25.87 -17.17 -7.36
N ALA A 76 25.25 -18.33 -7.65
CA ALA A 76 23.79 -18.49 -7.53
C ALA A 76 23.31 -18.76 -6.09
N ALA A 77 24.15 -19.37 -5.25
CA ALA A 77 23.82 -19.64 -3.85
C ALA A 77 23.85 -18.37 -2.97
N ALA A 78 24.67 -17.38 -3.33
CA ALA A 78 24.75 -16.10 -2.62
C ALA A 78 23.49 -15.24 -2.83
N ILE A 79 22.85 -15.34 -4.00
CA ILE A 79 21.63 -14.61 -4.34
C ILE A 79 20.44 -15.14 -3.52
N GLY A 80 20.35 -16.46 -3.31
CA GLY A 80 19.30 -17.06 -2.46
C GLY A 80 19.40 -16.64 -0.99
N ALA A 81 20.61 -16.54 -0.44
CA ALA A 81 20.84 -16.05 0.92
C ALA A 81 20.56 -14.54 1.06
N GLY A 82 20.87 -13.75 0.04
CA GLY A 82 20.61 -12.31 0.01
C GLY A 82 19.12 -11.96 0.02
N VAL A 83 18.29 -12.67 -0.74
CA VAL A 83 16.83 -12.45 -0.77
C VAL A 83 16.18 -12.80 0.57
N ALA A 84 16.61 -13.88 1.23
CA ALA A 84 16.09 -14.26 2.53
C ALA A 84 16.52 -13.30 3.66
N PHE A 85 17.73 -12.73 3.59
CA PHE A 85 18.23 -11.74 4.56
C PHE A 85 17.52 -10.38 4.43
N VAL A 86 17.19 -9.94 3.20
CA VAL A 86 16.41 -8.73 2.95
C VAL A 86 14.96 -8.88 3.46
N VAL A 87 14.37 -10.06 3.33
CA VAL A 87 13.04 -10.37 3.91
C VAL A 87 13.07 -10.37 5.45
N LEU A 88 14.18 -10.78 6.07
CA LEU A 88 14.34 -10.77 7.53
C LEU A 88 14.56 -9.37 8.12
N ILE A 89 15.25 -8.46 7.43
CA ILE A 89 15.47 -7.07 7.92
C ILE A 89 14.25 -6.19 7.67
N GLY A 90 13.45 -6.46 6.63
CA GLY A 90 12.23 -5.70 6.33
C GLY A 90 11.07 -5.88 7.31
N SER A 91 11.14 -6.83 8.26
CA SER A 91 10.02 -7.17 9.15
C SER A 91 10.14 -6.67 10.59
N THR A 92 11.19 -5.96 10.98
CA THR A 92 11.31 -5.42 12.36
C THR A 92 10.59 -4.09 12.59
N SER A 93 10.02 -3.45 11.57
CA SER A 93 9.33 -2.15 11.70
C SER A 93 7.83 -2.23 11.95
N ALA A 94 7.25 -3.43 12.15
CA ALA A 94 5.80 -3.61 12.37
C ALA A 94 5.42 -4.22 13.73
N PHE A 95 6.35 -4.41 14.66
CA PHE A 95 6.05 -4.87 16.02
C PHE A 95 5.77 -3.69 16.96
N GLY A 96 4.68 -2.98 16.70
CA GLY A 96 4.17 -1.93 17.57
C GLY A 96 2.66 -2.05 17.73
N ALA A 97 2.25 -2.66 18.85
CA ALA A 97 0.91 -2.62 19.43
C ALA A 97 -0.19 -3.47 18.78
N THR A 98 -0.23 -4.77 19.11
CA THR A 98 -1.50 -5.50 19.25
C THR A 98 -1.41 -6.57 20.34
N HIS A 99 -1.55 -6.17 21.60
CA HIS A 99 -2.10 -7.07 22.62
C HIS A 99 -3.57 -6.67 22.85
N PRO A 100 -4.55 -7.56 22.60
CA PRO A 100 -5.93 -7.33 22.97
C PRO A 100 -6.14 -7.78 24.42
N THR A 101 -6.46 -6.86 25.32
CA THR A 101 -7.07 -7.18 26.62
C THR A 101 -8.55 -7.50 26.41
N PRO A 102 -9.06 -8.65 26.90
CA PRO A 102 -10.48 -8.95 26.82
C PRO A 102 -11.22 -8.27 27.98
N SER A 103 -12.09 -7.31 27.68
CA SER A 103 -13.07 -6.79 28.63
C SER A 103 -14.47 -7.14 28.17
N THR A 104 -15.16 -7.85 29.06
CA THR A 104 -16.52 -8.38 29.08
C THR A 104 -17.63 -7.45 28.56
N PRO A 105 -18.76 -8.03 28.11
CA PRO A 105 -19.91 -7.29 27.60
C PRO A 105 -20.80 -6.78 28.74
N VAL A 106 -21.21 -5.52 28.67
CA VAL A 106 -22.35 -5.01 29.45
C VAL A 106 -23.40 -4.47 28.49
N VAL A 107 -24.42 -5.30 28.32
CA VAL A 107 -25.86 -5.02 28.28
C VAL A 107 -26.31 -3.61 27.89
N ALA A 108 -26.97 -3.57 26.73
CA ALA A 108 -28.17 -2.81 26.36
C ALA A 108 -28.67 -1.67 27.27
N ALA A 109 -28.87 -0.49 26.66
CA ALA A 109 -30.09 0.28 26.86
C ALA A 109 -30.39 1.19 25.66
N ALA A 110 -31.64 1.09 25.22
CA ALA A 110 -32.28 1.68 24.06
C ALA A 110 -32.06 3.19 23.84
N SER A 111 -31.88 3.52 22.56
CA SER A 111 -32.12 4.81 21.92
C SER A 111 -33.57 5.26 22.08
N HIS A 112 -33.84 6.50 22.47
CA HIS A 112 -35.01 7.29 22.07
C HIS A 112 -34.57 8.74 21.81
N ALA A 113 -35.11 9.29 20.72
CA ALA A 113 -34.74 10.52 20.01
C ALA A 113 -35.02 11.84 20.78
N PRO A 114 -34.48 12.99 20.33
CA PRO A 114 -34.69 14.29 20.99
C PRO A 114 -35.93 15.00 20.48
N ALA A 115 -36.64 15.70 21.38
CA ALA A 115 -37.67 16.66 21.04
C ALA A 115 -37.30 18.06 21.56
N SER A 116 -37.62 19.04 20.74
CA SER A 116 -37.20 20.43 20.72
C SER A 116 -37.99 21.33 21.69
N ALA A 117 -37.52 22.58 21.79
CA ALA A 117 -38.26 23.82 21.99
C ALA A 117 -38.20 24.52 23.37
N ALA A 118 -37.85 25.80 23.27
CA ALA A 118 -37.76 26.85 24.28
C ALA A 118 -39.09 27.24 24.92
N PRO A 119 -39.08 28.07 25.99
CA PRO A 119 -40.23 28.89 26.32
C PRO A 119 -39.89 30.38 26.49
N GLY A 120 -40.77 31.22 25.97
CA GLY A 120 -40.90 32.62 26.35
C GLY A 120 -42.38 33.02 26.40
N ARG A 121 -42.86 33.48 27.56
CA ARG A 121 -43.86 34.54 27.80
C ARG A 121 -44.43 34.46 29.24
N PRO A 122 -44.55 35.60 29.95
CA PRO A 122 -45.47 35.75 31.07
C PRO A 122 -46.69 36.61 30.69
N HIS A 123 -47.85 36.31 31.29
CA HIS A 123 -49.09 37.10 31.20
C HIS A 123 -49.49 37.66 32.59
N ALA A 124 -49.63 38.99 32.65
CA ALA A 124 -50.77 39.80 33.14
C ALA A 124 -51.67 39.22 34.26
N LEU A 125 -51.73 39.84 35.45
CA LEU A 125 -52.58 40.97 35.93
C LEU A 125 -53.72 40.46 36.84
N VAL A 126 -53.96 41.13 37.98
CA VAL A 126 -55.23 41.81 38.33
C VAL A 126 -55.13 42.52 39.71
N ALA A 127 -55.62 43.77 39.70
CA ALA A 127 -55.94 44.79 40.70
C ALA A 127 -56.82 44.32 41.90
N GLU A 128 -57.11 45.01 43.02
CA GLU A 128 -56.80 46.29 43.70
C GLU A 128 -57.78 46.36 44.90
N ARG A 129 -57.42 46.97 46.04
CA ARG A 129 -58.24 47.87 46.91
C ARG A 129 -57.69 48.07 48.35
N THR A 130 -57.36 49.34 48.60
CA THR A 130 -57.54 50.25 49.76
C THR A 130 -58.03 49.74 51.14
N ALA A 131 -57.30 50.08 52.22
CA ALA A 131 -57.68 51.00 53.33
C ALA A 131 -57.05 50.63 54.71
N THR A 132 -56.42 51.63 55.35
CA THR A 132 -55.93 51.67 56.76
C THR A 132 -57.10 52.02 57.71
N PRO A 133 -57.11 51.66 59.03
CA PRO A 133 -56.32 52.35 60.07
C PRO A 133 -55.71 51.45 61.17
N ALA A 134 -54.70 51.99 61.88
CA ALA A 134 -54.06 51.42 63.07
C ALA A 134 -54.90 51.65 64.35
N PRO A 135 -54.69 50.85 65.43
CA PRO A 135 -53.87 51.38 66.56
C PRO A 135 -53.00 50.35 67.34
N THR A 136 -51.81 50.83 67.73
CA THR A 136 -51.10 50.84 69.04
C THR A 136 -51.01 49.60 69.98
N THR A 137 -49.74 49.22 70.20
CA THR A 137 -49.02 48.63 71.38
C THR A 137 -49.27 47.21 71.88
N THR A 138 -48.20 46.39 71.81
CA THR A 138 -47.59 45.62 72.92
C THR A 138 -46.19 45.15 72.47
N PRO A 139 -45.10 45.34 73.24
CA PRO A 139 -43.77 44.86 72.84
C PRO A 139 -43.68 43.33 73.04
N THR A 140 -43.78 42.58 71.96
CA THR A 140 -43.47 41.15 71.88
C THR A 140 -41.96 40.94 72.01
N PRO A 141 -41.45 39.99 72.83
CA PRO A 141 -40.02 39.69 72.86
C PRO A 141 -39.57 39.27 71.46
N THR A 142 -38.51 39.91 70.97
CA THR A 142 -37.85 39.63 69.69
C THR A 142 -37.57 38.12 69.57
N PRO A 143 -38.15 37.40 68.58
CA PRO A 143 -37.68 36.06 68.29
C PRO A 143 -36.22 36.18 67.83
N THR A 144 -35.33 35.47 68.51
CA THR A 144 -33.93 35.29 68.08
C THR A 144 -33.92 34.98 66.58
N PRO A 145 -33.15 35.69 65.73
CA PRO A 145 -33.12 35.40 64.31
C PRO A 145 -32.64 33.96 64.13
N THR A 146 -33.53 33.08 63.69
CA THR A 146 -33.17 31.76 63.19
C THR A 146 -32.11 31.97 62.11
N PRO A 147 -30.90 31.37 62.19
CA PRO A 147 -29.90 31.55 61.17
C PRO A 147 -30.50 31.15 59.83
N THR A 148 -30.60 32.10 58.90
CA THR A 148 -31.02 31.84 57.53
C THR A 148 -30.06 30.78 56.96
N PRO A 149 -30.55 29.65 56.42
CA PRO A 149 -29.66 28.65 55.85
C PRO A 149 -28.83 29.33 54.76
N THR A 150 -27.51 29.39 54.96
CA THR A 150 -26.59 29.88 53.93
C THR A 150 -26.75 28.96 52.72
N PRO A 151 -27.09 29.48 51.52
CA PRO A 151 -27.23 28.64 50.35
C PRO A 151 -25.89 27.93 50.11
N THR A 152 -25.91 26.60 50.19
CA THR A 152 -24.74 25.80 49.85
C THR A 152 -24.63 25.81 48.32
N PRO A 153 -23.52 26.29 47.72
CA PRO A 153 -23.38 26.35 46.28
C PRO A 153 -23.42 24.93 45.70
N VAL A 154 -24.23 24.72 44.67
CA VAL A 154 -24.39 23.39 44.08
C VAL A 154 -23.29 23.19 43.03
N VAL A 155 -22.34 22.31 43.34
CA VAL A 155 -21.25 21.92 42.43
C VAL A 155 -21.68 20.70 41.63
N VAL A 156 -21.68 20.81 40.31
CA VAL A 156 -22.03 19.74 39.38
C VAL A 156 -20.84 19.44 38.48
N THR A 157 -20.46 18.17 38.37
CA THR A 157 -19.46 17.72 37.39
C THR A 157 -20.16 17.06 36.21
N LYS A 158 -19.81 17.46 34.99
CA LYS A 158 -20.29 16.86 33.74
C LYS A 158 -19.13 16.37 32.89
N THR A 159 -19.37 15.31 32.12
CA THR A 159 -18.44 14.81 31.12
C THR A 159 -18.83 15.40 29.76
N VAL A 160 -17.88 16.07 29.11
CA VAL A 160 -18.06 16.67 27.78
C VAL A 160 -17.06 16.06 26.82
N THR A 161 -17.53 15.68 25.64
CA THR A 161 -16.70 15.08 24.59
C THR A 161 -16.54 16.07 23.45
N GLU A 162 -15.30 16.26 23.01
CA GLU A 162 -14.90 17.13 21.91
C GLU A 162 -14.17 16.30 20.85
N THR A 163 -14.62 16.40 19.59
CA THR A 163 -14.03 15.68 18.46
C THR A 163 -13.18 16.62 17.62
N ILE A 164 -11.92 16.23 17.39
CA ILE A 164 -10.94 16.99 16.61
C ILE A 164 -10.51 16.14 15.42
N THR A 165 -10.53 16.74 14.23
CA THR A 165 -10.06 16.09 13.00
C THR A 165 -8.55 15.93 13.02
N VAL A 166 -8.04 14.73 12.69
CA VAL A 166 -6.62 14.46 12.52
C VAL A 166 -6.31 14.43 11.02
N PRO A 167 -5.47 15.33 10.49
CA PRO A 167 -5.16 15.36 9.06
C PRO A 167 -4.43 14.08 8.63
N PHE A 168 -4.64 13.69 7.37
CA PHE A 168 -3.89 12.59 6.77
C PHE A 168 -2.58 13.07 6.15
N SER A 169 -1.61 12.17 6.06
CA SER A 169 -0.36 12.40 5.33
C SER A 169 -0.49 12.03 3.86
N ALA A 170 0.34 12.63 2.99
CA ALA A 170 0.46 12.24 1.59
C ALA A 170 1.78 11.48 1.34
N GLN A 171 1.73 10.45 0.51
CA GLN A 171 2.87 9.65 0.09
C GLN A 171 2.89 9.49 -1.43
N SER A 172 4.10 9.45 -2.00
CA SER A 172 4.30 9.20 -3.42
C SER A 172 5.07 7.91 -3.62
N VAL A 173 4.58 7.06 -4.52
CA VAL A 173 5.22 5.81 -4.92
C VAL A 173 5.55 5.89 -6.40
N GLN A 174 6.76 5.51 -6.79
CA GLN A 174 7.16 5.46 -8.19
C GLN A 174 6.58 4.23 -8.88
N ASP A 175 6.06 4.42 -10.08
CA ASP A 175 5.46 3.36 -10.89
C ASP A 175 6.08 3.36 -12.29
N ALA A 176 6.75 2.26 -12.62
CA ALA A 176 7.44 2.06 -13.88
C ALA A 176 6.49 1.67 -15.03
N THR A 177 5.19 1.50 -14.76
CA THR A 177 4.17 1.19 -15.77
C THR A 177 3.41 2.44 -16.22
N LEU A 178 3.37 3.48 -15.38
CA LEU A 178 2.77 4.77 -15.71
C LEU A 178 3.77 5.67 -16.44
N ALA A 179 3.29 6.32 -17.51
CA ALA A 179 4.08 7.27 -18.30
C ALA A 179 4.67 8.38 -17.42
N LYS A 180 5.94 8.74 -17.67
CA LYS A 180 6.63 9.81 -16.97
C LYS A 180 5.82 11.11 -17.01
N GLY A 181 5.62 11.73 -15.85
CA GLY A 181 4.82 12.95 -15.70
C GLY A 181 3.32 12.69 -15.48
N SER A 182 2.85 11.44 -15.60
CA SER A 182 1.51 11.05 -15.13
C SER A 182 1.53 10.77 -13.62
N SER A 183 0.41 11.03 -12.96
CA SER A 183 0.20 10.65 -11.57
C SER A 183 -1.25 10.26 -11.34
N THR A 184 -1.48 9.26 -10.49
CA THR A 184 -2.83 8.85 -10.10
C THR A 184 -2.87 8.55 -8.61
N VAL A 185 -3.96 8.94 -7.95
CA VAL A 185 -4.19 8.60 -6.54
C VAL A 185 -4.64 7.14 -6.47
N THR A 186 -3.77 6.25 -5.98
CA THR A 186 -4.07 4.83 -5.82
C THR A 186 -4.77 4.53 -4.51
N THR A 187 -4.61 5.40 -3.51
CA THR A 187 -5.30 5.27 -2.22
C THR A 187 -5.71 6.68 -1.75
N PRO A 188 -7.02 6.96 -1.62
CA PRO A 188 -7.47 8.26 -1.13
C PRO A 188 -7.11 8.44 0.34
N GLY A 189 -6.70 9.65 0.71
CA GLY A 189 -6.47 10.01 2.11
C GLY A 189 -7.78 10.21 2.85
N VAL A 190 -7.84 9.74 4.10
CA VAL A 190 -9.01 9.92 4.97
C VAL A 190 -8.53 10.49 6.31
N ALA A 191 -9.15 11.59 6.73
CA ALA A 191 -8.83 12.20 8.01
C ALA A 191 -9.25 11.27 9.17
N GLY A 192 -8.41 11.23 10.21
CA GLY A 192 -8.72 10.54 11.44
C GLY A 192 -9.56 11.40 12.38
N VAL A 193 -9.95 10.83 13.52
CA VAL A 193 -10.68 11.51 14.59
C VAL A 193 -9.95 11.29 15.90
N ARG A 194 -9.74 12.39 16.62
CA ARG A 194 -9.24 12.43 17.98
C ARG A 194 -10.36 12.87 18.89
N THR A 195 -10.62 12.12 19.94
CA THR A 195 -11.68 12.39 20.91
C THR A 195 -11.04 12.82 22.22
N LYS A 196 -11.37 14.03 22.65
CA LYS A 196 -11.01 14.57 23.96
C LYS A 196 -12.21 14.51 24.88
N THR A 197 -12.03 13.93 26.06
CA THR A 197 -13.07 13.89 27.09
C THR A 197 -12.64 14.76 28.25
N TRP A 198 -13.46 15.75 28.57
CA TRP A 198 -13.23 16.70 29.64
C TRP A 198 -14.22 16.47 30.77
N ARG A 199 -13.77 16.59 32.02
CA ARG A 199 -14.63 16.78 33.19
C ARG A 199 -14.74 18.27 33.42
N VAL A 200 -15.93 18.81 33.20
CA VAL A 200 -16.27 20.21 33.42
C VAL A 200 -16.97 20.31 34.77
N THR A 201 -16.46 21.18 35.64
CA THR A 201 -17.05 21.50 36.93
C THR A 201 -17.81 22.81 36.80
N THR A 202 -19.05 22.80 37.26
CA THR A 202 -19.97 23.94 37.17
C THR A 202 -20.47 24.24 38.57
N THR A 203 -20.40 25.51 39.00
CA THR A 203 -20.97 25.99 40.26
C THR A 203 -22.10 26.94 39.93
N ASP A 204 -23.31 26.66 40.42
CA ASP A 204 -24.52 27.45 40.18
C ASP A 204 -24.79 27.71 38.68
N GLY A 205 -24.48 26.72 37.83
CA GLY A 205 -24.68 26.80 36.38
C GLY A 205 -23.54 27.45 35.60
N VAL A 206 -22.52 28.02 36.25
CA VAL A 206 -21.35 28.63 35.60
C VAL A 206 -20.16 27.68 35.61
N GLU A 207 -19.48 27.49 34.46
CA GLU A 207 -18.26 26.69 34.38
C GLU A 207 -17.14 27.31 35.23
N THR A 208 -16.74 26.60 36.29
CA THR A 208 -15.69 27.02 37.22
C THR A 208 -14.36 26.31 36.97
N GLY A 209 -14.37 25.24 36.17
CA GLY A 209 -13.13 24.60 35.73
C GLY A 209 -13.35 23.45 34.75
N ARG A 210 -12.28 23.13 33.99
CA ARG A 210 -12.24 21.99 33.08
C ARG A 210 -10.96 21.21 33.28
N THR A 211 -11.06 19.88 33.32
CA THR A 211 -9.91 18.97 33.41
C THR A 211 -9.99 17.94 32.29
N LEU A 212 -8.88 17.74 31.57
CA LEU A 212 -8.80 16.71 30.52
C LEU A 212 -8.71 15.34 31.18
N VAL A 213 -9.64 14.45 30.87
CA VAL A 213 -9.73 13.10 31.44
C VAL A 213 -9.20 12.05 30.47
N SER A 214 -9.48 12.23 29.18
CA SER A 214 -9.01 11.34 28.12
C SER A 214 -8.69 12.12 26.87
N ASP A 215 -7.69 11.65 26.14
CA ASP A 215 -7.27 12.22 24.88
C ASP A 215 -6.67 11.12 24.01
N ALA A 216 -7.47 10.64 23.03
CA ALA A 216 -7.10 9.50 22.22
C ALA A 216 -7.53 9.68 20.77
N VAL A 217 -6.73 9.13 19.85
CA VAL A 217 -7.14 8.96 18.45
C VAL A 217 -8.09 7.77 18.38
N THR A 218 -9.37 8.04 18.14
CA THR A 218 -10.43 7.02 18.06
C THR A 218 -10.60 6.48 16.66
N MET A 219 -10.22 7.24 15.63
CA MET A 219 -10.10 6.77 14.25
C MET A 219 -8.75 7.22 13.68
N PRO A 220 -7.84 6.32 13.31
CA PRO A 220 -6.55 6.72 12.75
C PRO A 220 -6.73 7.34 11.35
N PRO A 221 -5.93 8.34 10.97
CA PRO A 221 -5.93 8.85 9.61
C PRO A 221 -5.36 7.80 8.64
N VAL A 222 -5.91 7.75 7.43
CA VAL A 222 -5.41 6.93 6.32
C VAL A 222 -4.61 7.81 5.39
N ALA A 223 -3.35 7.46 5.15
CA ALA A 223 -2.48 8.21 4.25
C ALA A 223 -2.98 8.16 2.81
N GLN A 224 -2.91 9.29 2.10
CA GLN A 224 -3.10 9.32 0.66
C GLN A 224 -1.86 8.77 -0.03
N VAL A 225 -2.04 7.89 -1.00
CA VAL A 225 -0.95 7.37 -1.84
C VAL A 225 -1.19 7.77 -3.28
N THR A 226 -0.22 8.47 -3.86
CA THR A 226 -0.19 8.86 -5.27
C THR A 226 0.91 8.09 -5.98
N SER A 227 0.53 7.29 -6.98
CA SER A 227 1.46 6.65 -7.90
C SER A 227 1.95 7.66 -8.94
N VAL A 228 3.27 7.83 -9.07
CA VAL A 228 3.91 8.75 -10.01
C VAL A 228 4.65 7.96 -11.08
N GLY A 229 4.30 8.23 -12.33
CA GLY A 229 4.85 7.55 -13.48
C GLY A 229 6.33 7.87 -13.70
N THR A 230 7.09 6.80 -13.93
CA THR A 230 8.53 6.83 -14.26
C THR A 230 8.82 6.17 -15.60
N TYR A 231 7.81 5.61 -16.28
CA TYR A 231 7.97 4.95 -17.56
C TYR A 231 8.37 5.94 -18.65
N VAL A 232 9.50 5.67 -19.30
CA VAL A 232 9.92 6.32 -20.54
C VAL A 232 9.79 5.28 -21.64
N ALA A 233 8.92 5.57 -22.61
CA ALA A 233 8.78 4.71 -23.77
C ALA A 233 10.15 4.58 -24.47
N PRO A 234 10.55 3.37 -24.88
CA PRO A 234 11.70 3.20 -25.74
C PRO A 234 11.58 4.10 -26.97
N PRO A 235 12.69 4.64 -27.50
CA PRO A 235 12.67 5.34 -28.77
C PRO A 235 11.94 4.49 -29.83
N PRO A 236 11.14 5.10 -30.71
CA PRO A 236 10.49 4.35 -31.78
C PRO A 236 11.56 3.61 -32.58
N ALA A 237 11.24 2.39 -33.00
CA ALA A 237 12.13 1.64 -33.87
C ALA A 237 12.43 2.47 -35.13
N PRO A 238 13.66 2.40 -35.69
CA PRO A 238 13.98 3.08 -36.92
C PRO A 238 12.96 2.73 -38.01
N ALA A 239 12.46 3.75 -38.71
CA ALA A 239 11.55 3.55 -39.83
C ALA A 239 12.17 2.56 -40.82
N GLN A 240 11.40 1.55 -41.23
CA GLN A 240 11.87 0.59 -42.22
C GLN A 240 11.92 1.27 -43.59
N PRO A 241 12.96 1.00 -44.40
CA PRO A 241 13.05 1.55 -45.74
C PRO A 241 11.88 1.05 -46.59
N SER A 242 11.17 1.96 -47.26
CA SER A 242 10.19 1.61 -48.28
C SER A 242 10.94 1.26 -49.57
N CYS A 243 11.16 -0.03 -49.82
CA CYS A 243 11.93 -0.49 -50.98
C CYS A 243 11.14 -0.32 -52.29
N THR A 244 11.20 0.86 -52.92
CA THR A 244 10.49 1.14 -54.18
C THR A 244 11.06 0.34 -55.35
N ASN A 245 12.37 0.10 -55.35
CA ASN A 245 13.06 -0.68 -56.39
C ASN A 245 13.11 -2.20 -56.08
N GLY A 246 12.21 -2.67 -55.21
CA GLY A 246 12.14 -4.06 -54.74
C GLY A 246 13.29 -4.46 -53.82
N THR A 247 13.36 -5.76 -53.52
CA THR A 247 14.29 -6.32 -52.51
C THR A 247 15.14 -7.46 -53.08
N TYR A 248 16.25 -7.75 -52.41
CA TYR A 248 17.07 -8.94 -52.62
C TYR A 248 17.42 -9.59 -51.28
N VAL A 249 17.72 -10.89 -51.30
CA VAL A 249 18.21 -11.61 -50.11
C VAL A 249 19.73 -11.56 -50.12
N ASN A 250 20.33 -11.02 -49.07
CA ASN A 250 21.79 -10.98 -48.94
C ASN A 250 22.36 -12.35 -48.54
N SER A 251 23.69 -12.48 -48.50
CA SER A 251 24.36 -13.73 -48.12
C SER A 251 24.09 -14.20 -46.69
N ALA A 252 23.58 -13.32 -45.81
CA ALA A 252 23.16 -13.66 -44.45
C ALA A 252 21.69 -14.12 -44.37
N GLY A 253 20.96 -14.17 -45.50
CA GLY A 253 19.55 -14.54 -45.55
C GLY A 253 18.57 -13.40 -45.27
N ASN A 254 19.04 -12.16 -45.12
CA ASN A 254 18.20 -11.00 -44.82
C ASN A 254 17.65 -10.37 -46.11
N THR A 255 16.37 -10.03 -46.11
CA THR A 255 15.73 -9.23 -47.16
C THR A 255 16.15 -7.77 -47.03
N VAL A 256 16.84 -7.25 -48.04
CA VAL A 256 17.40 -5.90 -48.09
C VAL A 256 16.87 -5.18 -49.33
N CYS A 257 16.64 -3.86 -49.23
CA CYS A 257 16.24 -3.07 -50.41
C CYS A 257 17.36 -3.07 -51.47
N ARG A 258 16.97 -3.16 -52.74
CA ARG A 258 17.91 -2.92 -53.84
C ARG A 258 18.38 -1.46 -53.83
N PRO A 259 19.62 -1.18 -54.30
CA PRO A 259 20.08 0.20 -54.45
C PRO A 259 19.11 1.04 -55.28
N GLU A 260 18.92 2.29 -54.89
CA GLU A 260 18.04 3.22 -55.59
C GLU A 260 18.68 4.60 -55.76
N VAL A 261 18.30 5.29 -56.84
CA VAL A 261 18.67 6.68 -57.07
C VAL A 261 17.67 7.55 -56.33
N SER A 262 18.15 8.44 -55.47
CA SER A 262 17.32 9.42 -54.76
C SER A 262 18.06 10.76 -54.69
N SER A 263 17.32 11.87 -54.57
CA SER A 263 17.90 13.20 -54.39
C SER A 263 18.49 13.39 -52.98
N SER A 264 18.00 12.64 -51.99
CA SER A 264 18.48 12.62 -50.62
C SER A 264 18.56 11.19 -50.09
N ALA A 265 19.35 10.97 -49.03
CA ALA A 265 19.49 9.66 -48.41
C ALA A 265 18.12 9.13 -47.93
N PRO A 266 17.60 8.04 -48.51
CA PRO A 266 16.36 7.43 -48.07
C PRO A 266 16.49 6.90 -46.64
N SER A 267 15.38 6.85 -45.90
CA SER A 267 15.37 6.23 -44.57
C SER A 267 15.84 4.77 -44.68
N GLY A 268 16.77 4.35 -43.82
CA GLY A 268 17.36 3.00 -43.84
C GLY A 268 18.51 2.81 -44.83
N ALA A 269 18.87 3.81 -45.64
CA ALA A 269 20.09 3.77 -46.44
C ALA A 269 21.32 3.79 -45.54
N THR A 270 22.29 2.94 -45.87
CA THR A 270 23.51 2.70 -45.08
C THR A 270 24.75 3.31 -45.73
N ALA A 271 24.70 3.54 -47.04
CA ALA A 271 25.81 4.09 -47.81
C ALA A 271 25.31 4.83 -49.06
N LYS A 272 26.10 5.80 -49.51
CA LYS A 272 26.03 6.40 -50.84
C LYS A 272 27.14 5.80 -51.71
N CYS A 273 26.78 5.26 -52.87
CA CYS A 273 27.71 4.68 -53.82
C CYS A 273 28.35 5.75 -54.73
N GLY A 274 29.45 5.38 -55.40
CA GLY A 274 30.19 6.25 -56.31
C GLY A 274 29.38 6.74 -57.51
N ASP A 275 28.42 5.94 -57.97
CA ASP A 275 27.47 6.32 -59.03
C ASP A 275 26.30 7.20 -58.55
N GLY A 276 26.26 7.55 -57.25
CA GLY A 276 25.21 8.36 -56.65
C GLY A 276 23.99 7.60 -56.15
N THR A 277 23.90 6.27 -56.36
CA THR A 277 22.84 5.44 -55.78
C THR A 277 23.02 5.28 -54.26
N TYR A 278 21.92 5.04 -53.54
CA TYR A 278 21.95 4.72 -52.11
C TYR A 278 21.81 3.21 -51.90
N SER A 279 22.70 2.64 -51.09
CA SER A 279 22.71 1.23 -50.73
C SER A 279 22.12 1.00 -49.35
N PHE A 280 21.39 -0.10 -49.21
CA PHE A 280 20.77 -0.57 -47.96
C PHE A 280 21.51 -1.79 -47.38
N SER A 281 22.70 -2.10 -47.91
CA SER A 281 23.51 -3.25 -47.49
C SER A 281 23.83 -3.21 -46.01
N GLN A 282 23.54 -4.31 -45.31
CA GLN A 282 23.87 -4.47 -43.88
C GLN A 282 25.34 -4.88 -43.64
N SER A 283 26.12 -5.11 -44.71
CA SER A 283 27.52 -5.49 -44.64
C SER A 283 28.43 -4.35 -45.09
N ARG A 284 29.67 -4.30 -44.59
CA ARG A 284 30.71 -3.40 -45.11
C ARG A 284 31.41 -3.99 -46.33
N SER A 285 31.55 -5.31 -46.39
CA SER A 285 32.24 -6.02 -47.46
C SER A 285 31.35 -6.16 -48.69
N GLY A 286 31.83 -5.65 -49.84
CA GLY A 286 31.14 -5.76 -51.13
C GLY A 286 30.05 -4.71 -51.38
N THR A 287 29.80 -3.80 -50.44
CA THR A 287 28.83 -2.71 -50.59
C THR A 287 29.25 -1.77 -51.72
N CYS A 288 28.29 -1.42 -52.58
CA CYS A 288 28.50 -0.62 -53.79
C CYS A 288 29.56 -1.20 -54.76
N SER A 289 29.91 -2.49 -54.67
CA SER A 289 30.94 -3.11 -55.54
C SER A 289 30.64 -3.01 -57.04
N ARG A 290 29.36 -2.96 -57.42
CA ARG A 290 28.91 -2.77 -58.81
C ARG A 290 28.51 -1.32 -59.13
N HIS A 291 28.65 -0.41 -58.17
CA HIS A 291 28.16 0.97 -58.18
C HIS A 291 29.30 1.98 -57.94
N GLY A 292 30.54 1.63 -58.34
CA GLY A 292 31.71 2.51 -58.20
C GLY A 292 32.30 2.56 -56.79
N GLY A 293 31.98 1.60 -55.92
CA GLY A 293 32.44 1.59 -54.53
C GLY A 293 31.64 2.54 -53.63
N VAL A 294 31.95 2.53 -52.33
CA VAL A 294 31.27 3.40 -51.35
C VAL A 294 31.89 4.78 -51.39
N ALA A 295 31.09 5.80 -51.73
CA ALA A 295 31.49 7.20 -51.66
C ALA A 295 31.37 7.76 -50.24
N ALA A 296 30.32 7.38 -49.49
CA ALA A 296 30.12 7.76 -48.10
C ALA A 296 29.27 6.73 -47.33
N TRP A 297 29.55 6.56 -46.04
CA TRP A 297 28.69 5.82 -45.09
C TRP A 297 27.72 6.79 -44.40
N LEU A 298 26.50 6.33 -44.12
CA LEU A 298 25.42 7.12 -43.49
C LEU A 298 25.13 6.67 -42.06
#